data_AF-A0AAU4VB91-F1
#
_entry.id   AF-A0AAU4VB91-F1
#
_cell.length_a   1.000
_cell.length_b   1.000
_cell.length_c   1.000
_cell.angle_alpha   90.00
_cell.angle_beta   90.00
_cell.angle_gamma   90.00
#
_symmetry.space_group_name_H-M   'P 1'
#
loop_
_entity.id
_entity.type
_entity.pdbx_description
1 polymer ?
#
loop_
_entity_poly.entity_id
_entity_poly.type
_entity_poly.pdbx_seq_one_letter_code
_entity_poly.pdbx_strand_id
1 'polypeptide(L)'
;MGDMEHVAPVSVLALRPVLPHPQAFMKGAGIRPLIDGRDVLEEIHPDGDSSCYQQKWLGSSETWPLWAAREPRRVELSNNDCETGCCGGVFVTIQRRGDHVEWVSWQNTNDIRVPVPPEVRFDAAQYDAELARLVADHSWEEPVDTAARLLARRIAATDWYERWDCQPFVHGICVQARGASAEVVMHFVTGRLDEGGTYRRHVMSVSSQEPVEEQVRRFIEQITATDPRESAKGP
;
A
#
# COMPACT_ATOMS: atom_id res chain seq x y z
N MET A 1 -34.56 10.57 33.14
CA MET A 1 -34.71 9.19 32.63
C MET A 1 -33.55 9.04 31.65
N GLY A 2 -32.53 8.29 32.05
CA GLY A 2 -31.16 8.41 31.51
C GLY A 2 -31.09 8.13 30.01
N ASP A 3 -30.36 9.00 29.30
CA ASP A 3 -29.84 8.70 27.96
C ASP A 3 -28.97 7.45 28.09
N MET A 4 -29.51 6.36 27.59
CA MET A 4 -28.79 5.10 27.44
C MET A 4 -27.81 5.35 26.30
N GLU A 5 -26.57 5.74 26.62
CA GLU A 5 -25.45 5.75 25.68
C GLU A 5 -25.47 4.42 24.95
N HIS A 6 -25.90 4.44 23.69
CA HIS A 6 -25.88 3.28 22.84
C HIS A 6 -24.42 3.06 22.49
N VAL A 7 -23.72 2.31 23.34
CA VAL A 7 -22.33 1.92 23.09
C VAL A 7 -22.36 1.13 21.79
N ALA A 8 -21.90 1.74 20.70
CA ALA A 8 -21.86 1.09 19.40
C ALA A 8 -21.14 -0.27 19.54
N PRO A 9 -21.67 -1.34 18.94
CA PRO A 9 -21.07 -2.66 19.03
C PRO A 9 -19.62 -2.62 18.56
N VAL A 10 -18.75 -3.41 19.19
CA VAL A 10 -17.36 -3.59 18.74
C VAL A 10 -17.40 -4.46 17.49
N SER A 11 -16.97 -3.90 16.36
CA SER A 11 -16.81 -4.61 15.10
C SER A 11 -15.45 -5.28 15.01
N VAL A 12 -15.33 -6.23 14.09
CA VAL A 12 -14.08 -6.93 13.76
C VAL A 12 -13.59 -6.48 12.39
N LEU A 13 -12.32 -6.08 12.32
CA LEU A 13 -11.62 -5.83 11.06
C LEU A 13 -10.93 -7.10 10.59
N ALA A 14 -11.06 -7.41 9.31
CA ALA A 14 -10.20 -8.34 8.60
C ALA A 14 -9.65 -7.66 7.33
N LEU A 15 -8.38 -7.91 7.01
CA LEU A 15 -7.70 -7.36 5.86
C LEU A 15 -7.40 -8.47 4.84
N ARG A 16 -7.93 -8.29 3.64
CA ARG A 16 -7.82 -9.26 2.57
C ARG A 16 -6.95 -8.72 1.43
N PRO A 17 -5.80 -9.36 1.16
CA PRO A 17 -5.08 -9.14 -0.09
C PRO A 17 -5.94 -9.54 -1.28
N VAL A 18 -6.00 -8.68 -2.29
CA VAL A 18 -6.67 -8.94 -3.57
C VAL A 18 -5.71 -8.62 -4.71
N LEU A 19 -5.69 -9.51 -5.71
CA LEU A 19 -4.99 -9.20 -6.95
C LEU A 19 -5.71 -8.04 -7.66
N PRO A 20 -4.96 -7.12 -8.28
CA PRO A 20 -5.57 -6.02 -9.00
C PRO A 20 -6.31 -6.54 -10.23
N HIS A 21 -7.31 -5.79 -10.68
CA HIS A 21 -8.01 -6.10 -11.92
C HIS A 21 -7.02 -6.10 -13.11
N PRO A 22 -7.18 -6.96 -14.14
CA PRO A 22 -6.24 -7.00 -15.28
C PRO A 22 -6.02 -5.64 -15.97
N GLN A 23 -7.01 -4.75 -15.91
CA GLN A 23 -6.97 -3.41 -16.50
C GLN A 23 -6.50 -2.30 -15.53
N ALA A 24 -6.31 -2.60 -14.24
CA ALA A 24 -5.80 -1.62 -13.28
C ALA A 24 -4.44 -1.08 -13.75
N PHE A 25 -4.20 0.21 -13.63
CA PHE A 25 -2.90 0.81 -13.93
C PHE A 25 -1.84 0.33 -12.93
N MET A 26 -2.18 0.29 -11.64
CA MET A 26 -1.37 -0.32 -10.59
C MET A 26 -1.48 -1.85 -10.62
N LYS A 27 -0.34 -2.53 -10.71
CA LYS A 27 -0.29 -4.00 -10.73
C LYS A 27 0.09 -4.62 -9.37
N GLY A 28 0.32 -3.83 -8.34
CA GLY A 28 0.52 -4.33 -6.97
C GLY A 28 -0.78 -4.92 -6.40
N ALA A 29 -0.65 -5.90 -5.49
CA ALA A 29 -1.81 -6.40 -4.76
C ALA A 29 -2.41 -5.28 -3.89
N GLY A 30 -3.72 -5.12 -3.95
CA GLY A 30 -4.48 -4.20 -3.11
C GLY A 30 -4.90 -4.89 -1.81
N ILE A 31 -5.06 -4.12 -0.73
CA ILE A 31 -5.60 -4.65 0.54
C ILE A 31 -7.01 -4.10 0.74
N ARG A 32 -8.00 -4.99 0.88
CA ARG A 32 -9.42 -4.63 1.11
C ARG A 32 -9.77 -4.80 2.59
N PRO A 33 -10.34 -3.79 3.25
CA PRO A 33 -10.88 -3.93 4.60
C PRO A 33 -12.26 -4.59 4.57
N LEU A 34 -12.41 -5.64 5.37
CA LEU A 34 -13.68 -6.30 5.64
C LEU A 34 -14.09 -5.94 7.07
N ILE A 35 -15.25 -5.32 7.23
CA ILE A 35 -15.82 -4.98 8.54
C ILE A 35 -16.96 -5.97 8.81
N ASP A 36 -16.83 -6.74 9.90
CA ASP A 36 -17.78 -7.79 10.27
C ASP A 36 -18.04 -8.78 9.10
N GLY A 37 -16.96 -9.09 8.36
CA GLY A 37 -16.98 -9.99 7.21
C GLY A 37 -17.47 -9.37 5.88
N ARG A 38 -17.89 -8.10 5.87
CA ARG A 38 -18.38 -7.41 4.68
C ARG A 38 -17.26 -6.59 4.04
N ASP A 39 -16.99 -6.81 2.76
CA ASP A 39 -16.05 -5.97 2.00
C ASP A 39 -16.69 -4.61 1.78
N VAL A 40 -16.28 -3.62 2.58
CA VAL A 40 -16.90 -2.31 2.50
C VAL A 40 -16.66 -1.69 1.14
N LEU A 41 -15.47 -1.85 0.55
CA LEU A 41 -15.15 -1.19 -0.71
C LEU A 41 -15.92 -1.77 -1.89
N GLU A 42 -16.22 -3.07 -1.88
CA GLU A 42 -17.12 -3.67 -2.87
C GLU A 42 -18.52 -3.03 -2.84
N GLU A 43 -19.01 -2.63 -1.65
CA GLU A 43 -20.35 -2.06 -1.51
C GLU A 43 -20.42 -0.56 -1.88
N ILE A 44 -19.39 0.22 -1.54
CA ILE A 44 -19.36 1.68 -1.76
C ILE A 44 -18.68 2.09 -3.06
N HIS A 45 -17.72 1.31 -3.55
CA HIS A 45 -16.90 1.63 -4.72
C HIS A 45 -16.42 0.36 -5.44
N PRO A 46 -17.35 -0.45 -5.99
CA PRO A 46 -17.05 -1.77 -6.56
C PRO A 46 -16.04 -1.71 -7.73
N ASP A 47 -16.18 -0.71 -8.59
CA ASP A 47 -15.28 -0.51 -9.74
C ASP A 47 -13.96 0.18 -9.35
N GLY A 48 -13.80 0.58 -8.10
CA GLY A 48 -12.62 1.26 -7.59
C GLY A 48 -11.51 0.29 -7.17
N ASP A 49 -10.27 0.71 -7.36
CA ASP A 49 -9.08 0.01 -6.88
C ASP A 49 -8.76 0.36 -5.43
N SER A 50 -8.11 -0.56 -4.71
CA SER A 50 -7.66 -0.30 -3.34
C SER A 50 -6.50 0.67 -3.32
N SER A 51 -6.60 1.75 -2.55
CA SER A 51 -5.49 2.67 -2.32
C SER A 51 -4.44 2.12 -1.35
N CYS A 52 -4.73 0.99 -0.69
CA CYS A 52 -3.88 0.33 0.31
C CYS A 52 -3.05 -0.79 -0.32
N TYR A 53 -2.21 -0.48 -1.31
CA TYR A 53 -1.36 -1.46 -1.98
C TYR A 53 -0.25 -2.04 -1.09
N GLN A 54 0.21 -3.27 -1.39
CA GLN A 54 1.25 -4.02 -0.65
C GLN A 54 2.47 -3.16 -0.26
N GLN A 55 3.00 -2.35 -1.18
CA GLN A 55 4.21 -1.55 -0.92
C GLN A 55 4.04 -0.53 0.20
N LYS A 56 2.80 -0.12 0.50
CA LYS A 56 2.49 0.81 1.60
C LYS A 56 2.52 0.14 2.98
N TRP A 57 2.48 -1.18 3.03
CA TRP A 57 2.53 -1.98 4.26
C TRP A 57 3.96 -2.39 4.64
N LEU A 58 4.96 -1.85 3.95
CA LEU A 58 6.37 -2.01 4.29
C LEU A 58 6.82 -0.89 5.23
N GLY A 59 7.77 -1.20 6.11
CA GLY A 59 8.30 -0.24 7.09
C GLY A 59 7.74 -0.48 8.49
N SER A 60 7.82 0.56 9.33
CA SER A 60 7.30 0.53 10.69
C SER A 60 5.78 0.52 10.69
N SER A 61 5.17 0.01 11.77
CA SER A 61 3.71 -0.01 11.89
C SER A 61 3.08 1.37 11.75
N GLU A 62 3.78 2.41 12.22
CA GLU A 62 3.32 3.79 12.17
C GLU A 62 3.15 4.35 10.75
N THR A 63 3.82 3.76 9.76
CA THR A 63 3.69 4.15 8.35
C THR A 63 2.62 3.36 7.60
N TRP A 64 2.02 2.34 8.20
CA TRP A 64 1.01 1.53 7.52
C TRP A 64 -0.26 2.34 7.23
N PRO A 65 -0.94 2.10 6.09
CA PRO A 65 -2.07 2.92 5.65
C PRO A 65 -3.19 3.02 6.68
N LEU A 66 -3.43 1.95 7.43
CA LEU A 66 -4.51 1.85 8.41
C LEU A 66 -4.03 1.99 9.86
N TRP A 67 -2.77 2.39 10.11
CA TRP A 67 -2.31 2.63 11.47
C TRP A 67 -3.15 3.69 12.19
N ALA A 68 -3.57 3.37 13.41
CA ALA A 68 -4.42 4.20 14.23
C ALA A 68 -3.61 4.91 15.32
N ALA A 69 -3.30 6.18 15.09
CA ALA A 69 -2.69 7.07 16.08
C ALA A 69 -3.77 7.81 16.89
N ARG A 70 -3.37 8.45 18.00
CA ARG A 70 -4.28 9.31 18.78
C ARG A 70 -4.72 10.54 18.00
N GLU A 71 -3.87 11.04 17.12
CA GLU A 71 -4.19 12.10 16.18
C GLU A 71 -5.06 11.52 15.04
N PRO A 72 -6.26 12.07 14.79
CA PRO A 72 -7.12 11.58 13.72
C PRO A 72 -6.49 11.80 12.35
N ARG A 73 -6.48 10.77 11.51
CA ARG A 73 -5.92 10.83 10.15
C ARG A 73 -6.96 10.46 9.12
N ARG A 74 -7.12 11.31 8.11
CA ARG A 74 -7.91 10.97 6.91
C ARG A 74 -7.12 10.00 6.04
N VAL A 75 -7.73 8.87 5.71
CA VAL A 75 -7.15 7.77 4.94
C VAL A 75 -7.97 7.54 3.69
N GLU A 76 -7.29 7.42 2.56
CA GLU A 76 -7.89 6.98 1.29
C GLU A 76 -7.88 5.45 1.24
N LEU A 77 -9.06 4.85 1.08
CA LEU A 77 -9.23 3.41 1.03
C LEU A 77 -9.36 2.89 -0.41
N SER A 78 -9.99 3.67 -1.29
CA SER A 78 -10.08 3.36 -2.72
C SER A 78 -10.06 4.59 -3.60
N ASN A 79 -9.65 4.39 -4.85
CA ASN A 79 -9.68 5.39 -5.92
C ASN A 79 -9.95 4.71 -7.27
N ASN A 80 -10.06 5.49 -8.34
CA ASN A 80 -10.25 4.99 -9.71
C ASN A 80 -8.93 4.85 -10.48
N ASP A 81 -7.82 4.62 -9.76
CA ASP A 81 -6.47 4.54 -10.34
C ASP A 81 -6.10 5.74 -11.23
N CYS A 82 -6.60 6.91 -10.81
CA CYS A 82 -6.37 8.23 -11.37
C CYS A 82 -6.04 9.18 -10.20
N GLU A 83 -5.54 10.39 -10.48
CA GLU A 83 -5.42 11.40 -9.41
C GLU A 83 -6.79 11.63 -8.77
N THR A 84 -6.89 11.50 -7.45
CA THR A 84 -8.19 11.46 -6.74
C THR A 84 -8.94 12.79 -6.77
N GLY A 85 -8.27 13.89 -7.12
CA GLY A 85 -8.93 15.16 -7.44
C GLY A 85 -9.76 15.12 -8.72
N CYS A 86 -9.52 14.15 -9.61
CA CYS A 86 -10.21 14.00 -10.90
C CYS A 86 -11.41 13.06 -10.83
N CYS A 87 -11.24 11.84 -10.27
CA CYS A 87 -12.30 10.82 -10.29
C CYS A 87 -12.86 10.46 -8.92
N GLY A 88 -12.42 11.13 -7.84
CA GLY A 88 -12.87 10.82 -6.48
C GLY A 88 -12.39 9.46 -5.95
N GLY A 89 -12.89 9.11 -4.76
CA GLY A 89 -12.51 7.90 -4.05
C GLY A 89 -13.27 7.76 -2.72
N VAL A 90 -12.91 6.74 -1.96
CA VAL A 90 -13.47 6.50 -0.62
C VAL A 90 -12.44 6.89 0.43
N PHE A 91 -12.88 7.69 1.39
CA PHE A 91 -12.07 8.15 2.50
C PHE A 91 -12.74 7.85 3.84
N VAL A 92 -11.93 7.64 4.86
CA VAL A 92 -12.36 7.49 6.26
C VAL A 92 -11.37 8.21 7.17
N THR A 93 -11.83 8.69 8.31
CA THR A 93 -10.93 9.19 9.37
C THR A 93 -10.71 8.09 10.40
N ILE A 94 -9.44 7.72 10.61
CA ILE A 94 -9.04 6.71 11.58
C ILE A 94 -8.41 7.40 12.79
N GLN A 95 -8.86 7.05 13.99
CA GLN A 95 -8.30 7.55 15.25
C GLN A 95 -8.30 6.48 16.34
N ARG A 96 -7.32 6.53 17.23
CA ARG A 96 -7.26 5.70 18.45
C ARG A 96 -7.79 6.47 19.66
N ARG A 97 -8.78 5.89 20.34
CA ARG A 97 -9.39 6.40 21.58
C ARG A 97 -9.25 5.35 22.68
N GLY A 98 -8.18 5.48 23.47
CA GLY A 98 -7.89 4.53 24.55
C GLY A 98 -7.67 3.11 24.01
N ASP A 99 -8.53 2.20 24.44
CA ASP A 99 -8.61 0.79 24.06
C ASP A 99 -9.44 0.53 22.80
N HIS A 100 -9.84 1.59 22.08
CA HIS A 100 -10.60 1.46 20.84
C HIS A 100 -9.94 2.18 19.66
N VAL A 101 -10.21 1.67 18.46
CA VAL A 101 -9.95 2.35 17.19
C VAL A 101 -11.29 2.70 16.55
N GLU A 102 -11.43 3.92 16.08
CA GLU A 102 -12.66 4.42 15.48
C GLU A 102 -12.41 4.79 14.02
N TRP A 103 -13.32 4.35 13.16
CA TRP A 103 -13.42 4.73 11.76
C TRP A 103 -14.66 5.61 11.62
N VAL A 104 -14.43 6.91 11.44
CA VAL A 104 -15.45 7.96 11.49
C VAL A 104 -15.39 8.84 10.25
N SER A 105 -16.39 9.71 10.06
CA SER A 105 -16.40 10.73 8.99
C SER A 105 -16.12 10.14 7.60
N TRP A 106 -16.76 9.02 7.29
CA TRP A 106 -16.68 8.38 5.97
C TRP A 106 -17.13 9.33 4.86
N GLN A 107 -16.46 9.26 3.72
CA GLN A 107 -16.78 10.06 2.53
C GLN A 107 -16.60 9.22 1.28
N ASN A 108 -17.61 9.21 0.42
CA ASN A 108 -17.50 8.74 -0.96
C ASN A 108 -17.52 9.97 -1.88
N THR A 109 -16.36 10.36 -2.40
CA THR A 109 -16.26 11.49 -3.34
C THR A 109 -16.39 11.05 -4.79
N ASN A 110 -16.39 9.74 -5.07
CA ASN A 110 -16.67 9.20 -6.40
C ASN A 110 -18.18 9.25 -6.71
N ASP A 111 -19.03 8.77 -5.79
CA ASP A 111 -20.48 8.90 -5.91
C ASP A 111 -21.14 9.20 -4.56
N ILE A 112 -21.52 10.47 -4.36
CA ILE A 112 -22.14 10.96 -3.13
C ILE A 112 -23.52 10.36 -2.84
N ARG A 113 -24.13 9.69 -3.83
CA ARG A 113 -25.46 9.07 -3.68
C ARG A 113 -25.37 7.69 -3.05
N VAL A 114 -24.19 7.04 -3.11
CA VAL A 114 -23.96 5.74 -2.51
C VAL A 114 -23.79 5.93 -1.00
N PRO A 115 -24.63 5.29 -0.17
CA PRO A 115 -24.52 5.42 1.28
C PRO A 115 -23.17 4.94 1.79
N VAL A 116 -22.56 5.71 2.68
CA VAL A 116 -21.34 5.30 3.38
C VAL A 116 -21.66 4.50 4.64
N PRO A 117 -20.72 3.65 5.12
CA PRO A 117 -20.88 2.95 6.39
C PRO A 117 -21.13 3.93 7.56
N PRO A 118 -21.83 3.47 8.61
CA PRO A 118 -21.87 4.22 9.86
C PRO A 118 -20.48 4.31 10.49
N GLU A 119 -20.35 5.12 11.53
CA GLU A 119 -19.14 5.12 12.36
C GLU A 119 -18.95 3.74 13.00
N VAL A 120 -17.72 3.23 12.93
CA VAL A 120 -17.38 1.89 13.41
C VAL A 120 -16.31 1.97 14.47
N ARG A 121 -16.45 1.14 15.51
CA ARG A 121 -15.50 1.03 16.61
C ARG A 121 -14.95 -0.40 16.68
N PHE A 122 -13.64 -0.52 16.82
CA PHE A 122 -12.90 -1.77 16.95
C PHE A 122 -12.20 -1.83 18.30
N ASP A 123 -12.01 -3.03 18.83
CA ASP A 123 -11.05 -3.25 19.92
C ASP A 123 -9.64 -2.97 19.40
N ALA A 124 -8.87 -2.15 20.13
CA ALA A 124 -7.57 -1.68 19.71
C ALA A 124 -6.54 -2.82 19.58
N ALA A 125 -6.61 -3.84 20.43
CA ALA A 125 -5.67 -4.95 20.40
C ALA A 125 -5.97 -5.90 19.23
N GLN A 126 -7.24 -6.18 18.97
CA GLN A 126 -7.68 -6.97 17.80
C GLN A 126 -7.32 -6.27 16.49
N TYR A 127 -7.52 -4.94 16.43
CA TYR A 127 -7.17 -4.14 15.27
C TYR A 127 -5.66 -4.21 14.96
N ASP A 128 -4.81 -3.96 15.96
CA ASP A 128 -3.35 -4.02 15.78
C ASP A 128 -2.86 -5.44 15.43
N ALA A 129 -3.46 -6.46 16.05
CA ALA A 129 -3.17 -7.85 15.74
C ALA A 129 -3.49 -8.19 14.28
N GLU A 130 -4.59 -7.66 13.74
CA GLU A 130 -4.95 -7.86 12.34
C GLU A 130 -3.98 -7.15 11.38
N LEU A 131 -3.57 -5.92 11.70
CA LEU A 131 -2.56 -5.22 10.89
C LEU A 131 -1.24 -6.02 10.88
N ALA A 132 -0.80 -6.52 12.03
CA ALA A 132 0.41 -7.31 12.15
C ALA A 132 0.29 -8.66 11.43
N ARG A 133 -0.87 -9.32 11.52
CA ARG A 133 -1.17 -10.57 10.80
C ARG A 133 -1.04 -10.36 9.29
N LEU A 134 -1.64 -9.32 8.74
CA LEU A 134 -1.55 -9.01 7.32
C LEU A 134 -0.09 -8.89 6.86
N VAL A 135 0.75 -8.19 7.62
CA VAL A 135 2.15 -7.95 7.26
C VAL A 135 3.02 -9.20 7.39
N ALA A 136 2.65 -10.12 8.29
CA ALA A 136 3.32 -11.40 8.48
C ALA A 136 2.85 -12.49 7.50
N ASP A 137 1.64 -12.36 6.98
CA ASP A 137 1.07 -13.29 6.01
C ASP A 137 1.65 -13.03 4.61
N HIS A 138 2.49 -13.95 4.16
CA HIS A 138 3.08 -13.97 2.82
C HIS A 138 2.53 -15.12 1.98
N SER A 139 1.50 -15.84 2.45
CA SER A 139 0.98 -17.03 1.77
C SER A 139 0.24 -16.72 0.47
N TRP A 140 -0.20 -15.46 0.31
CA TRP A 140 -0.88 -14.94 -0.88
C TRP A 140 0.08 -14.39 -1.94
N GLU A 141 1.35 -14.16 -1.61
CA GLU A 141 2.29 -13.48 -2.50
C GLU A 141 2.66 -14.37 -3.70
N GLU A 142 2.49 -13.84 -4.91
CA GLU A 142 3.12 -14.44 -6.09
C GLU A 142 4.63 -14.15 -6.08
N PRO A 143 5.44 -14.84 -6.91
CA PRO A 143 6.89 -14.58 -7.00
C PRO A 143 7.25 -13.10 -7.20
N VAL A 144 6.44 -12.35 -7.96
CA VAL A 144 6.66 -10.92 -8.21
C VAL A 144 6.35 -10.04 -7.00
N ASP A 145 5.34 -10.39 -6.18
CA ASP A 145 5.03 -9.71 -4.92
C ASP A 145 6.13 -9.96 -3.89
N THR A 146 6.60 -11.21 -3.82
CA THR A 146 7.73 -11.60 -2.97
C THR A 146 8.98 -10.82 -3.39
N ALA A 147 9.26 -10.73 -4.69
CA ALA A 147 10.41 -9.99 -5.21
C ALA A 147 10.34 -8.50 -4.84
N ALA A 148 9.17 -7.86 -5.04
CA ALA A 148 8.97 -6.45 -4.68
C ALA A 148 9.20 -6.20 -3.18
N ARG A 149 8.61 -7.03 -2.31
CA ARG A 149 8.77 -6.93 -0.85
C ARG A 149 10.22 -7.13 -0.42
N LEU A 150 10.88 -8.18 -0.91
CA LEU A 150 12.26 -8.47 -0.53
C LEU A 150 13.22 -7.41 -1.06
N LEU A 151 13.02 -6.93 -2.29
CA LEU A 151 13.82 -5.86 -2.87
C LEU A 151 13.69 -4.57 -2.04
N ALA A 152 12.46 -4.15 -1.75
CA ALA A 152 12.20 -2.96 -0.94
C ALA A 152 12.84 -3.04 0.46
N ARG A 153 12.72 -4.19 1.14
CA ARG A 153 13.34 -4.39 2.46
C ARG A 153 14.88 -4.36 2.39
N ARG A 154 15.47 -5.03 1.41
CA ARG A 154 16.94 -5.15 1.30
C ARG A 154 17.59 -3.86 0.81
N ILE A 155 16.99 -3.16 -0.15
CA ILE A 155 17.55 -1.92 -0.67
C ILE A 155 17.48 -0.78 0.35
N ALA A 156 16.44 -0.75 1.19
CA ALA A 156 16.33 0.23 2.26
C ALA A 156 17.41 0.07 3.35
N ALA A 157 18.06 -1.10 3.41
CA ALA A 157 19.17 -1.37 4.32
C ALA A 157 20.55 -1.00 3.72
N THR A 158 20.60 -0.44 2.50
CA THR A 158 21.85 -0.01 1.86
C THR A 158 21.96 1.52 1.78
N ASP A 159 23.17 2.02 1.53
CA ASP A 159 23.51 3.44 1.39
C ASP A 159 23.57 3.89 -0.08
N TRP A 160 22.99 3.12 -1.00
CA TRP A 160 23.13 3.32 -2.45
C TRP A 160 22.73 4.72 -2.90
N TYR A 161 21.68 5.26 -2.29
CA TYR A 161 21.11 6.55 -2.66
C TYR A 161 22.03 7.70 -2.24
N GLU A 162 22.72 7.59 -1.10
CA GLU A 162 23.72 8.57 -0.65
C GLU A 162 24.95 8.52 -1.54
N ARG A 163 25.39 7.32 -1.89
CA ARG A 163 26.56 7.10 -2.75
C ARG A 163 26.40 7.76 -4.12
N TRP A 164 25.19 7.73 -4.67
CA TRP A 164 24.91 8.15 -6.04
C TRP A 164 24.09 9.44 -6.15
N ASP A 165 23.92 10.19 -5.05
CA ASP A 165 23.10 11.41 -4.99
C ASP A 165 21.71 11.19 -5.62
N CYS A 166 21.05 10.11 -5.17
CA CYS A 166 19.73 9.72 -5.60
C CYS A 166 18.73 9.92 -4.45
N GLN A 167 17.47 10.16 -4.79
CA GLN A 167 16.37 10.24 -3.85
C GLN A 167 15.35 9.13 -4.15
N PRO A 168 15.25 8.07 -3.33
CA PRO A 168 14.24 7.03 -3.51
C PRO A 168 12.85 7.59 -3.22
N PHE A 169 11.84 7.10 -3.96
CA PHE A 169 10.45 7.42 -3.64
C PHE A 169 9.98 6.58 -2.44
N VAL A 170 9.18 7.22 -1.58
CA VAL A 170 8.41 6.51 -0.56
C VAL A 170 7.48 5.52 -1.27
N HIS A 171 7.57 4.24 -0.89
CA HIS A 171 6.88 3.14 -1.58
C HIS A 171 7.20 3.03 -3.09
N GLY A 172 8.38 3.48 -3.51
CA GLY A 172 8.81 3.53 -4.91
C GLY A 172 9.14 2.19 -5.56
N ILE A 173 9.02 1.09 -4.81
CA ILE A 173 9.19 -0.26 -5.34
C ILE A 173 7.83 -0.95 -5.38
N CYS A 174 7.39 -1.34 -6.57
CA CYS A 174 6.10 -1.97 -6.78
C CYS A 174 6.13 -2.97 -7.94
N VAL A 175 5.08 -3.79 -8.00
CA VAL A 175 4.83 -4.68 -9.14
C VAL A 175 4.35 -3.84 -10.32
N GLN A 176 5.05 -3.94 -11.45
CA GLN A 176 4.75 -3.22 -12.70
C GLN A 176 3.98 -4.10 -13.68
N ALA A 177 4.24 -5.41 -13.67
CA ALA A 177 3.60 -6.39 -14.54
C ALA A 177 3.54 -7.76 -13.85
N ARG A 178 2.57 -8.59 -14.27
CA ARG A 178 2.32 -9.94 -13.73
C ARG A 178 2.28 -10.97 -14.85
N GLY A 179 2.30 -12.25 -14.47
CA GLY A 179 2.21 -13.39 -15.40
C GLY A 179 3.56 -13.70 -16.07
N ALA A 180 3.53 -14.05 -17.35
CA ALA A 180 4.73 -14.49 -18.09
C ALA A 180 5.81 -13.40 -18.22
N SER A 181 5.42 -12.13 -18.15
CA SER A 181 6.31 -10.97 -18.19
C SER A 181 6.25 -10.23 -16.86
N ALA A 182 6.36 -10.95 -15.75
CA ALA A 182 6.32 -10.34 -14.42
C ALA A 182 7.50 -9.40 -14.21
N GLU A 183 7.22 -8.19 -13.69
CA GLU A 183 8.23 -7.15 -13.50
C GLU A 183 8.01 -6.42 -12.19
N VAL A 184 9.12 -6.15 -11.50
CA VAL A 184 9.21 -5.19 -10.39
C VAL A 184 9.88 -3.93 -10.92
N VAL A 185 9.38 -2.77 -10.50
CA VAL A 185 10.00 -1.49 -10.80
C VAL A 185 10.46 -0.81 -9.52
N MET A 186 11.62 -0.14 -9.58
CA MET A 186 12.10 0.76 -8.55
C MET A 186 12.21 2.17 -9.13
N HIS A 187 11.47 3.12 -8.56
CA HIS A 187 11.49 4.52 -8.94
C HIS A 187 12.37 5.35 -8.01
N PHE A 188 13.10 6.30 -8.57
CA PHE A 188 13.93 7.25 -7.83
C PHE A 188 14.20 8.51 -8.66
N VAL A 189 14.74 9.54 -8.02
CA VAL A 189 15.21 10.78 -8.65
C VAL A 189 16.74 10.82 -8.59
N THR A 190 17.38 11.30 -9.64
CA THR A 190 18.82 11.62 -9.66
C THR A 190 19.00 13.13 -9.48
N GLY A 191 19.84 13.54 -8.53
CA GLY A 191 19.83 14.90 -8.00
C GLY A 191 18.56 15.18 -7.17
N ARG A 192 18.33 16.45 -6.82
CA ARG A 192 17.19 16.85 -6.00
C ARG A 192 16.00 17.30 -6.87
N LEU A 193 14.80 16.80 -6.57
CA LEU A 193 13.60 17.07 -7.40
C LEU A 193 13.25 18.57 -7.45
N ASP A 194 13.40 19.28 -6.34
CA ASP A 194 13.21 20.73 -6.20
C ASP A 194 14.24 21.56 -6.99
N GLU A 195 15.34 20.93 -7.42
CA GLU A 195 16.44 21.55 -8.17
C GLU A 195 16.52 21.03 -9.62
N GLY A 196 15.44 20.45 -10.14
CA GLY A 196 15.39 19.92 -11.52
C GLY A 196 15.92 18.50 -11.67
N GLY A 197 15.91 17.71 -10.58
CA GLY A 197 16.29 16.31 -10.57
C GLY A 197 15.52 15.46 -11.60
N THR A 198 16.18 14.45 -12.13
CA THR A 198 15.62 13.61 -13.22
C THR A 198 15.01 12.33 -12.66
N TYR A 199 13.75 12.08 -13.00
CA TYR A 199 13.06 10.83 -12.70
C TYR A 199 13.70 9.65 -13.43
N ARG A 200 13.92 8.56 -12.71
CA ARG A 200 14.52 7.33 -13.22
C ARG A 200 13.81 6.11 -12.68
N ARG A 201 13.89 5.01 -13.44
CA ARG A 201 13.37 3.72 -13.01
C ARG A 201 14.27 2.55 -13.39
N HIS A 202 14.42 1.61 -12.47
CA HIS A 202 14.94 0.28 -12.74
C HIS A 202 13.77 -0.68 -12.93
N VAL A 203 13.74 -1.37 -14.06
CA VAL A 203 12.76 -2.43 -14.34
C VAL A 203 13.49 -3.76 -14.26
N MET A 204 12.99 -4.66 -13.43
CA MET A 204 13.58 -5.96 -13.14
C MET A 204 12.57 -7.06 -13.46
N SER A 205 12.87 -7.89 -14.45
CA SER A 205 12.04 -9.03 -14.82
C SER A 205 12.17 -10.14 -13.79
N VAL A 206 11.04 -10.66 -13.32
CA VAL A 206 10.98 -11.76 -12.34
C VAL A 206 10.61 -13.05 -13.07
N SER A 207 11.52 -14.01 -13.04
CA SER A 207 11.32 -15.34 -13.60
C SER A 207 10.65 -16.26 -12.58
N SER A 208 9.76 -17.14 -13.05
CA SER A 208 9.21 -18.23 -12.23
C SER A 208 10.13 -19.46 -12.16
N GLN A 209 11.21 -19.49 -12.96
CA GLN A 209 12.11 -20.64 -13.08
C GLN A 209 13.28 -20.61 -12.09
N GLU A 210 13.49 -19.49 -11.41
CA GLU A 210 14.60 -19.28 -10.49
C GLU A 210 14.07 -18.87 -9.10
N PRO A 211 14.74 -19.26 -8.00
CA PRO A 211 14.37 -18.81 -6.65
C PRO A 211 14.34 -17.28 -6.56
N VAL A 212 13.27 -16.72 -5.98
CA VAL A 212 13.06 -15.26 -5.92
C VAL A 212 14.16 -14.57 -5.13
N GLU A 213 14.65 -15.18 -4.05
CA GLU A 213 15.68 -14.62 -3.18
C GLU A 213 17.00 -14.37 -3.92
N GLU A 214 17.32 -15.25 -4.86
CA GLU A 214 18.53 -15.18 -5.69
C GLU A 214 18.38 -14.13 -6.78
N GLN A 215 17.21 -14.04 -7.40
CA GLN A 215 16.89 -12.95 -8.33
C GLN A 215 17.01 -11.59 -7.63
N VAL A 216 16.41 -11.43 -6.44
CA VAL A 216 16.50 -10.19 -5.66
C VAL A 216 17.93 -9.87 -5.25
N ARG A 217 18.74 -10.89 -4.89
CA ARG A 217 20.17 -10.68 -4.58
C ARG A 217 20.89 -10.03 -5.76
N ARG A 218 20.70 -10.56 -6.97
CA ARG A 218 21.29 -10.00 -8.20
C ARG A 218 20.78 -8.59 -8.50
N PHE A 219 19.49 -8.32 -8.29
CA PHE A 219 18.94 -6.97 -8.46
C PHE A 219 19.60 -5.95 -7.54
N ILE A 220 19.76 -6.29 -6.25
CA ILE A 220 20.46 -5.44 -5.28
C ILE A 220 21.91 -5.21 -5.69
N GLU A 221 22.64 -6.26 -6.10
CA GLU A 221 24.02 -6.13 -6.56
C GLU A 221 24.12 -5.19 -7.77
N GLN A 222 23.24 -5.34 -8.75
CA GLN A 222 23.21 -4.49 -9.93
C GLN A 222 22.92 -3.02 -9.56
N ILE A 223 21.91 -2.77 -8.72
CA ILE A 223 21.52 -1.41 -8.30
C ILE A 223 22.65 -0.72 -7.50
N THR A 224 23.39 -1.48 -6.70
CA THR A 224 24.39 -0.92 -5.78
C THR A 224 25.80 -0.83 -6.35
N ALA A 225 26.12 -1.63 -7.38
CA ALA A 225 27.47 -1.73 -7.94
C ALA A 225 27.85 -0.58 -8.88
N THR A 226 26.89 0.00 -9.60
CA THR A 226 27.14 1.01 -10.64
C THR A 226 26.25 2.23 -10.46
N ASP A 227 26.66 3.34 -11.08
CA ASP A 227 25.85 4.55 -11.11
C ASP A 227 24.48 4.28 -11.76
N PRO A 228 23.36 4.50 -11.04
CA PRO A 228 22.02 4.25 -11.57
C PRO A 228 21.72 5.02 -12.86
N ARG A 229 22.41 6.14 -13.12
CA ARG A 229 22.27 6.93 -14.36
C ARG A 229 22.66 6.17 -15.62
N GLU A 230 23.53 5.15 -15.50
CA GLU A 230 24.01 4.37 -16.64
C GLU A 230 23.03 3.29 -17.10
N SER A 231 22.21 2.77 -16.19
CA SER A 231 21.36 1.60 -16.43
C SER A 231 19.87 1.84 -16.18
N ALA A 232 19.48 2.91 -15.48
CA ALA A 232 18.08 3.26 -15.27
C ALA A 232 17.48 3.98 -16.47
N LYS A 233 16.24 3.60 -16.79
CA LYS A 233 15.47 4.21 -17.88
C LYS A 233 14.98 5.59 -17.46
N GLY A 234 14.87 6.51 -18.41
CA GLY A 234 14.14 7.77 -18.25
C GLY A 234 12.64 7.54 -18.06
N PRO A 235 11.85 8.63 -17.86
CA PRO A 235 10.40 8.55 -17.78
C PRO A 235 9.81 7.81 -19.00
#